data_AF-A0A959PKE6-F1
#
_entry.id   AF-A0A959PKE6-F1
#
_cell.length_a   1.000
_cell.length_b   1.000
_cell.length_c   1.000
_cell.angle_alpha   90.00
_cell.angle_beta   90.00
_cell.angle_gamma   90.00
#
_symmetry.space_group_name_H-M   'P 1'
#
loop_
_entity.id
_entity.type
_entity.pdbx_description
1 polymer ?
#
loop_
_entity_poly.entity_id
_entity_poly.type
_entity_poly.pdbx_seq_one_letter_code
_entity_poly.pdbx_strand_id
1 'polypeptide(L)'
;MTVSILRLWAVNAIFFINAIPGWTQTGKGLDEKINEAFMPAALWWEGLIFTSLAGVPIVLILLLVGALWFTLYFRFANIRYFTTALSIVKGNFDHLERKKPQEDIPDTIRDESHYGEVNHFQALATAISGTVGLGNISMVAVAISIGGPGAAFWMIVAGLLGMSSKLVECTLGVKYREISET
;
A
#
# COMPACT_ATOMS: atom_id res chain seq x y z
N MET A 1 -22.88 18.55 31.05
CA MET A 1 -21.68 17.92 31.64
C MET A 1 -21.96 16.53 32.25
N THR A 2 -23.19 16.24 32.70
CA THR A 2 -23.59 14.97 33.33
C THR A 2 -23.69 13.76 32.39
N VAL A 3 -24.06 13.95 31.11
CA VAL A 3 -24.23 12.84 30.13
C VAL A 3 -22.89 12.24 29.66
N SER A 4 -21.81 13.04 29.67
CA SER A 4 -20.47 12.59 29.24
C SER A 4 -19.82 11.67 30.29
N ILE A 5 -20.05 11.95 31.57
CA ILE A 5 -19.61 11.12 32.69
C ILE A 5 -20.34 9.77 32.70
N LEU A 6 -21.65 9.76 32.39
CA LEU A 6 -22.43 8.52 32.33
C LEU A 6 -21.97 7.59 31.19
N ARG A 7 -21.58 8.16 30.04
CA ARG A 7 -20.99 7.42 28.91
C ARG A 7 -19.61 6.83 29.27
N LEU A 8 -18.78 7.56 30.00
CA LEU A 8 -17.49 7.06 30.47
C LEU A 8 -17.62 5.90 31.47
N TRP A 9 -18.62 5.96 32.36
CA TRP A 9 -18.92 4.86 33.28
C TRP A 9 -19.45 3.61 32.55
N ALA A 10 -20.29 3.78 31.53
CA ALA A 10 -20.80 2.66 30.73
C ALA A 10 -19.69 1.95 29.93
N VAL A 11 -18.75 2.69 29.34
CA VAL A 11 -17.62 2.12 28.60
C VAL A 11 -16.66 1.36 29.52
N ASN A 12 -16.39 1.89 30.72
CA ASN A 12 -15.57 1.18 31.71
C ASN A 12 -16.27 -0.07 32.28
N ALA A 13 -17.59 -0.05 32.46
CA ALA A 13 -18.33 -1.22 32.94
C ALA A 13 -18.28 -2.41 31.95
N ILE A 14 -18.31 -2.14 30.64
CA ILE A 14 -18.13 -3.17 29.59
C ILE A 14 -16.73 -3.80 29.66
N PHE A 15 -15.70 -3.01 29.98
CA PHE A 15 -14.34 -3.52 30.20
C PHE A 15 -14.26 -4.44 31.44
N PHE A 16 -14.99 -4.14 32.51
CA PHE A 16 -15.02 -4.97 33.72
C PHE A 16 -15.80 -6.29 33.55
N ILE A 17 -16.82 -6.34 32.69
CA ILE A 17 -17.55 -7.60 32.38
C ILE A 17 -16.65 -8.58 31.61
N ASN A 18 -15.76 -8.08 30.75
CA ASN A 18 -14.79 -8.91 30.00
C ASN A 18 -13.59 -9.36 30.86
N ALA A 19 -13.45 -8.85 32.09
CA ALA A 19 -12.40 -9.24 33.02
C ALA A 19 -12.78 -10.43 33.93
N ILE A 20 -13.94 -11.06 33.72
CA ILE A 20 -14.34 -12.28 34.43
C ILE A 20 -13.57 -13.46 33.80
N PRO A 21 -12.60 -14.07 34.51
CA PRO A 21 -11.86 -15.21 34.01
C PRO A 21 -12.74 -16.46 34.20
N GLY A 22 -13.64 -16.70 33.25
CA GLY A 22 -14.63 -17.78 33.39
C GLY A 22 -15.37 -18.20 32.13
N TRP A 23 -15.15 -17.55 30.98
CA TRP A 23 -15.68 -18.01 29.69
C TRP A 23 -14.55 -18.61 28.86
N THR A 24 -14.05 -19.77 29.27
CA THR A 24 -13.30 -20.64 28.37
C THR A 24 -14.27 -21.13 27.29
N GLN A 25 -14.13 -20.65 26.05
CA GLN A 25 -14.82 -21.23 24.91
C GLN A 25 -14.30 -22.67 24.70
N THR A 26 -15.11 -23.65 25.10
CA THR A 26 -14.81 -25.10 25.01
C THR A 26 -14.95 -25.66 23.59
N GLY A 27 -14.45 -24.94 22.59
CA GLY A 27 -14.40 -25.42 21.21
C GLY A 27 -13.46 -24.56 20.39
N LYS A 28 -12.63 -25.18 19.53
CA LYS A 28 -11.83 -24.43 18.55
C LYS A 28 -12.73 -23.43 17.84
N GLY A 29 -12.48 -22.13 18.05
CA GLY A 29 -13.21 -21.04 17.42
C GLY A 29 -13.15 -21.18 15.89
N LEU A 30 -14.11 -20.58 15.19
CA LEU A 30 -14.09 -20.58 13.72
C LEU A 30 -12.75 -20.02 13.19
N ASP A 31 -12.22 -18.99 13.85
CA ASP A 31 -10.93 -18.38 13.55
C ASP A 31 -9.76 -19.36 13.71
N GLU A 32 -9.80 -20.19 14.75
CA GLU A 32 -8.75 -21.19 15.04
C GLU A 32 -8.77 -22.33 14.01
N LYS A 33 -9.96 -22.78 13.61
CA LYS A 33 -10.13 -23.81 12.56
C LYS A 33 -9.70 -23.31 11.19
N ILE A 34 -10.01 -22.06 10.89
CA ILE A 34 -9.54 -21.38 9.68
C ILE A 34 -8.01 -21.31 9.75
N ASN A 35 -7.44 -20.78 10.83
CA ASN A 35 -5.99 -20.67 11.00
C ASN A 35 -5.28 -22.01 10.80
N GLU A 36 -5.72 -23.10 11.45
CA GLU A 36 -5.14 -24.43 11.27
C GLU A 36 -5.20 -24.95 9.83
N ALA A 37 -6.27 -24.64 9.09
CA ALA A 37 -6.40 -25.01 7.68
C ALA A 37 -5.50 -24.18 6.75
N PHE A 38 -5.27 -22.90 7.06
CA PHE A 38 -4.40 -22.01 6.30
C PHE A 38 -2.91 -22.16 6.64
N MET A 39 -2.59 -22.60 7.87
CA MET A 39 -1.24 -22.79 8.38
C MET A 39 -0.31 -23.63 7.48
N PRO A 40 -0.70 -24.80 6.93
CA PRO A 40 0.20 -25.58 6.08
C PRO A 40 0.59 -24.85 4.78
N ALA A 41 -0.32 -24.06 4.21
CA ALA A 41 -0.02 -23.26 3.03
C ALA A 41 0.88 -22.06 3.36
N ALA A 42 0.62 -21.40 4.50
CA ALA A 42 1.44 -20.29 4.98
C ALA A 42 2.87 -20.74 5.28
N LEU A 43 3.05 -21.85 6.02
CA LEU A 43 4.37 -22.39 6.36
C LEU A 43 5.16 -22.85 5.13
N TRP A 44 4.48 -23.44 4.14
CA TRP A 44 5.11 -23.81 2.88
C TRP A 44 5.63 -22.58 2.12
N TRP A 45 4.83 -21.51 2.08
CA TRP A 45 5.18 -20.25 1.42
C TRP A 45 6.29 -19.50 2.16
N GLU A 46 6.20 -19.43 3.49
CA GLU A 46 7.23 -18.84 4.35
C GLU A 46 8.57 -19.56 4.21
N GLY A 47 8.55 -20.90 4.18
CA GLY A 47 9.74 -21.71 3.98
C GLY A 47 10.45 -21.42 2.66
N LEU A 48 9.71 -21.06 1.61
CA LEU A 48 10.26 -20.71 0.30
C LEU A 48 10.84 -19.28 0.29
N ILE A 49 10.08 -18.32 0.81
CA ILE A 49 10.41 -16.87 0.80
C ILE A 49 11.50 -16.51 1.79
N PHE A 50 11.43 -17.05 3.00
CA PHE A 50 12.33 -16.73 4.09
C PHE A 50 13.50 -17.71 4.21
N THR A 51 13.82 -18.44 3.13
CA THR A 51 15.11 -19.13 3.02
C THR A 51 16.23 -18.11 3.23
N SER A 52 17.05 -18.32 4.26
CA SER A 52 18.13 -17.40 4.60
C SER A 52 19.42 -17.84 3.92
N LEU A 53 20.09 -16.89 3.28
CA LEU A 53 21.44 -17.06 2.75
C LEU A 53 22.34 -16.08 3.49
N ALA A 54 23.36 -16.60 4.20
CA ALA A 54 24.29 -15.80 5.00
C ALA A 54 23.60 -14.87 6.03
N GLY A 55 22.51 -15.32 6.66
CA GLY A 55 21.77 -14.56 7.68
C GLY A 55 20.83 -13.48 7.12
N VAL A 56 20.70 -13.37 5.80
CA VAL A 56 19.77 -12.44 5.14
C VAL A 56 18.72 -13.25 4.36
N PRO A 57 17.41 -12.93 4.48
CA PRO A 57 16.38 -13.58 3.68
C PRO A 57 16.62 -13.38 2.18
N ILE A 58 16.54 -14.46 1.39
CA ILE A 58 16.76 -14.42 -0.07
C ILE A 58 15.81 -13.44 -0.76
N VAL A 59 14.58 -13.32 -0.27
CA VAL A 59 13.61 -12.38 -0.83
C VAL A 59 14.05 -10.92 -0.68
N LEU A 60 14.76 -10.57 0.38
CA LEU A 60 15.33 -9.22 0.53
C LEU A 60 16.43 -8.96 -0.50
N ILE A 61 17.29 -9.95 -0.73
CA ILE A 61 18.34 -9.87 -1.76
C ILE A 61 17.71 -9.72 -3.15
N LEU A 62 16.72 -10.55 -3.47
CA LEU A 62 16.01 -10.54 -4.74
C LEU A 62 15.30 -9.21 -4.99
N LEU A 63 14.62 -8.66 -3.97
CA LEU A 63 13.97 -7.35 -4.05
C LEU A 63 14.96 -6.21 -4.25
N LEU A 64 16.07 -6.19 -3.51
CA LEU A 64 17.10 -5.15 -3.67
C LEU A 64 17.78 -5.21 -5.04
N VAL A 65 18.13 -6.40 -5.52
CA VAL A 65 18.76 -6.58 -6.84
C VAL A 65 17.79 -6.20 -7.96
N GLY A 66 16.53 -6.64 -7.89
CA GLY A 66 15.50 -6.28 -8.86
C GLY A 66 15.24 -4.77 -8.88
N ALA A 67 15.10 -4.14 -7.71
CA ALA A 67 14.88 -2.71 -7.60
C ALA A 67 16.09 -1.89 -8.10
N LEU A 68 17.31 -2.35 -7.82
CA LEU A 68 18.53 -1.72 -8.31
C LEU A 68 18.65 -1.86 -9.84
N TRP A 69 18.36 -3.03 -10.39
CA TRP A 69 18.32 -3.26 -11.84
C TRP A 69 17.33 -2.32 -12.54
N PHE A 70 16.08 -2.25 -12.06
CA PHE A 70 15.09 -1.34 -12.63
C PHE A 70 15.50 0.13 -12.48
N THR A 71 16.03 0.53 -11.31
CA THR A 71 16.46 1.91 -11.08
C THR A 71 17.57 2.34 -12.06
N LEU A 72 18.55 1.47 -12.32
CA LEU A 72 19.62 1.73 -13.28
C LEU A 72 19.11 1.74 -14.72
N TYR A 73 18.27 0.76 -15.10
CA TYR A 73 17.70 0.65 -16.45
C TYR A 73 16.89 1.91 -16.83
N PHE A 74 16.06 2.42 -15.92
CA PHE A 74 15.27 3.64 -16.13
C PHE A 74 16.08 4.93 -15.89
N ARG A 75 17.39 4.84 -15.64
CA ARG A 75 18.33 5.96 -15.43
C ARG A 75 17.79 6.97 -14.41
N PHE A 76 17.34 6.48 -13.25
CA PHE A 76 16.75 7.31 -12.18
C PHE A 76 15.55 8.16 -12.64
N ALA A 77 14.64 7.57 -13.42
CA ALA A 77 13.41 8.22 -13.87
C ALA A 77 12.63 8.87 -12.72
N ASN A 78 12.56 8.22 -11.54
CA ASN A 78 11.85 8.75 -10.38
C ASN A 78 12.34 10.15 -9.97
N ILE A 79 13.65 10.42 -10.05
CA ILE A 79 14.22 11.72 -9.66
C ILE A 79 14.05 12.73 -10.79
N ARG A 80 14.25 12.31 -12.05
CA ARG A 80 14.17 13.19 -13.22
C ARG A 80 12.75 13.74 -13.45
N TYR A 81 11.73 12.89 -13.29
CA TYR A 81 10.34 13.24 -13.60
C TYR A 81 9.51 13.66 -12.38
N PHE A 82 10.10 13.64 -11.18
CA PHE A 82 9.41 14.04 -9.95
C PHE A 82 8.84 15.47 -10.02
N THR A 83 9.61 16.40 -10.57
CA THR A 83 9.20 17.81 -10.69
C THR A 83 8.03 17.96 -11.66
N THR A 84 8.05 17.25 -12.78
CA THR A 84 6.96 17.24 -13.75
C THR A 84 5.70 16.62 -13.16
N ALA A 85 5.84 15.50 -12.43
CA ALA A 85 4.73 14.86 -11.73
C ALA A 85 4.07 15.80 -10.70
N LEU A 86 4.86 16.55 -9.92
CA LEU A 86 4.33 17.55 -8.99
C LEU A 86 3.58 18.69 -9.69
N SER A 87 4.04 19.11 -10.88
CA SER A 87 3.34 20.13 -11.66
C SER A 87 1.99 19.65 -12.20
N ILE A 88 1.86 18.34 -12.50
CA ILE A 88 0.59 17.70 -12.92
C ILE A 88 -0.39 17.62 -11.76
N VAL A 89 0.03 17.09 -10.61
CA VAL A 89 -0.82 16.96 -9.42
C VAL A 89 -1.33 18.30 -8.90
N LYS A 90 -0.56 19.38 -9.08
CA LYS A 90 -0.95 20.74 -8.67
C LYS A 90 -2.00 21.40 -9.56
N GLY A 91 -2.48 20.72 -10.61
CA GLY A 91 -3.51 21.24 -11.52
C GLY A 91 -2.99 22.25 -12.54
N ASN A 92 -1.66 22.41 -12.66
CA ASN A 92 -1.06 23.37 -13.57
C ASN A 92 -1.26 22.98 -15.06
N PHE A 93 -1.79 21.78 -15.33
CA PHE A 93 -2.08 21.25 -16.67
C PHE A 93 -3.56 20.89 -16.91
N ASP A 94 -4.48 21.20 -15.98
CA ASP A 94 -5.94 20.91 -16.11
C ASP A 94 -6.56 21.57 -17.36
N HIS A 95 -5.93 22.63 -17.89
CA HIS A 95 -6.35 23.32 -19.10
C HIS A 95 -5.94 22.62 -20.42
N LEU A 96 -5.01 21.65 -20.37
CA LEU A 96 -4.62 20.83 -21.52
C LEU A 96 -5.57 19.64 -21.72
N GLU A 97 -6.12 19.10 -20.63
CA GLU A 97 -7.09 17.98 -20.68
C GLU A 97 -8.50 18.45 -21.06
N ARG A 98 -8.87 19.70 -20.76
CA ARG A 98 -10.17 20.30 -21.14
C ARG A 98 -10.40 20.51 -22.65
N LYS A 99 -9.41 20.29 -23.51
CA LYS A 99 -9.43 20.81 -24.91
C LYS A 99 -9.77 19.81 -26.01
N LYS A 100 -10.30 18.63 -25.69
CA LYS A 100 -10.98 17.78 -26.67
C LYS A 100 -12.48 17.71 -26.33
N PRO A 101 -13.36 18.45 -27.00
CA PRO A 101 -14.72 17.98 -27.15
C PRO A 101 -14.61 16.73 -28.02
N GLN A 102 -14.68 15.56 -27.38
CA GLN A 102 -14.93 14.33 -28.12
C GLN A 102 -16.34 14.51 -28.70
N GLU A 103 -16.47 14.64 -30.02
CA GLU A 103 -17.76 14.49 -30.67
C GLU A 103 -18.25 13.07 -30.37
N ASP A 104 -19.28 12.97 -29.54
CA ASP A 104 -19.99 11.72 -29.28
C ASP A 104 -20.50 11.20 -30.64
N ILE A 105 -19.97 10.07 -31.08
CA ILE A 105 -20.50 9.36 -32.25
C ILE A 105 -21.89 8.84 -31.83
N PRO A 106 -22.99 9.21 -32.50
CA PRO A 106 -24.29 8.67 -32.16
C PRO A 106 -24.26 7.15 -32.41
N ASP A 107 -24.68 6.37 -31.41
CA ASP A 107 -24.73 4.89 -31.36
C ASP A 107 -23.47 4.12 -30.88
N THR A 108 -22.51 4.77 -30.22
CA THR A 108 -21.47 4.07 -29.44
C THR A 108 -21.61 4.30 -27.93
N ILE A 109 -21.25 3.31 -27.10
CA ILE A 109 -21.21 3.44 -25.64
C ILE A 109 -20.33 4.64 -25.28
N ARG A 110 -20.81 5.53 -24.42
CA ARG A 110 -20.05 6.69 -23.93
C ARG A 110 -18.76 6.19 -23.30
N ASP A 111 -17.61 6.61 -23.85
CA ASP A 111 -16.32 6.35 -23.24
C ASP A 111 -16.12 7.29 -22.03
N GLU A 112 -16.75 6.94 -20.92
CA GLU A 112 -16.64 7.64 -19.63
C GLU A 112 -15.25 7.48 -19.01
N SER A 113 -14.39 6.61 -19.57
CA SER A 113 -13.03 6.37 -19.08
C SER A 113 -12.09 7.57 -19.25
N HIS A 114 -12.50 8.57 -20.04
CA HIS A 114 -11.74 9.79 -20.30
C HIS A 114 -12.24 11.03 -19.53
N TYR A 115 -13.36 10.94 -18.82
CA TYR A 115 -13.86 12.03 -17.98
C TYR A 115 -13.38 11.82 -16.53
N GLY A 116 -12.39 12.60 -16.12
CA GLY A 116 -11.81 12.52 -14.77
C GLY A 116 -12.85 12.80 -13.68
N GLU A 117 -13.45 11.73 -13.13
CA GLU A 117 -14.42 11.81 -12.02
C GLU A 117 -13.79 12.32 -10.71
N VAL A 118 -12.46 12.31 -10.62
CA VAL A 118 -11.67 12.76 -9.47
C VAL A 118 -10.48 13.59 -9.92
N ASN A 119 -10.23 14.71 -9.22
CA ASN A 119 -9.06 15.56 -9.46
C ASN A 119 -7.77 14.73 -9.30
N HIS A 120 -6.72 14.99 -10.10
CA HIS A 120 -5.38 14.38 -10.00
C HIS A 120 -4.86 14.32 -8.55
N PHE A 121 -5.11 15.36 -7.76
CA PHE A 121 -4.76 15.38 -6.33
C PHE A 121 -5.60 14.40 -5.49
N GLN A 122 -6.89 14.28 -5.76
CA GLN A 122 -7.77 13.32 -5.07
C GLN A 122 -7.39 11.89 -5.41
N ALA A 123 -7.10 11.59 -6.68
CA ALA A 123 -6.59 10.29 -7.10
C ALA A 123 -5.28 9.93 -6.38
N LEU A 124 -4.35 10.88 -6.29
CA LEU A 124 -3.10 10.72 -5.54
C LEU A 124 -3.37 10.51 -4.04
N ALA A 125 -4.25 11.31 -3.43
CA ALA A 125 -4.59 11.19 -2.01
C ALA A 125 -5.20 9.83 -1.68
N THR A 126 -6.06 9.29 -2.54
CA THR A 126 -6.63 7.94 -2.41
C THR A 126 -5.55 6.87 -2.46
N ALA A 127 -4.59 6.98 -3.39
CA ALA A 127 -3.47 6.03 -3.48
C ALA A 127 -2.54 6.11 -2.25
N ILE A 128 -2.24 7.31 -1.75
CA ILE A 128 -1.38 7.50 -0.56
C ILE A 128 -2.08 7.02 0.71
N SER A 129 -3.40 7.22 0.83
CA SER A 129 -4.19 6.77 1.98
C SER A 129 -4.08 5.26 2.21
N GLY A 130 -4.08 4.47 1.12
CA GLY A 130 -3.91 3.02 1.20
C GLY A 130 -2.48 2.57 1.57
N THR A 131 -1.47 3.45 1.42
CA THR A 131 -0.06 3.11 1.61
C THR A 131 0.58 3.77 2.83
N VAL A 132 -0.07 4.74 3.47
CA VAL A 132 0.44 5.43 4.67
C VAL A 132 -0.55 5.23 5.82
N GLY A 133 -0.25 4.28 6.70
CA GLY A 133 -1.03 4.01 7.91
C GLY A 133 -0.20 4.14 9.20
N LEU A 134 -0.89 4.13 10.35
CA LEU A 134 -0.26 4.12 11.67
C LEU A 134 0.75 2.97 11.82
N GLY A 135 0.43 1.80 11.23
CA GLY A 135 1.32 0.64 11.21
C GLY A 135 2.67 0.90 10.53
N ASN A 136 2.70 1.72 9.47
CA ASN A 136 3.96 2.04 8.77
C ASN A 136 4.84 2.95 9.62
N ILE A 137 4.24 3.86 10.38
CA ILE A 137 4.97 4.73 11.31
C ILE A 137 5.53 3.90 12.48
N SER A 138 4.74 2.98 13.03
CA SER A 138 5.18 2.08 14.11
C SER A 138 6.29 1.12 13.66
N MET A 139 6.20 0.54 12.47
CA MET A 139 7.22 -0.37 11.94
C MET A 139 8.55 0.35 11.69
N VAL A 140 8.52 1.61 11.23
CA VAL A 140 9.74 2.41 11.09
C VAL A 140 10.42 2.62 12.46
N ALA A 141 9.65 2.91 13.52
CA ALA A 141 10.19 3.08 14.87
C ALA A 141 10.85 1.78 15.38
N VAL A 142 10.21 0.64 15.18
CA VAL A 142 10.78 -0.68 15.54
C VAL A 142 12.05 -0.96 14.74
N ALA A 143 12.06 -0.70 13.42
CA ALA A 143 13.21 -0.93 12.56
C ALA A 143 14.44 -0.11 12.99
N ILE A 144 14.24 1.17 13.35
CA ILE A 144 15.32 2.03 13.86
C ILE A 144 15.77 1.59 15.26
N SER A 145 14.84 1.14 16.11
CA SER A 145 15.18 0.69 17.46
C SER A 145 16.07 -0.56 17.45
N ILE A 146 15.85 -1.47 16.49
CA ILE A 146 16.64 -2.70 16.33
C ILE A 146 17.90 -2.45 15.49
N GLY A 147 17.79 -1.66 14.41
CA GLY A 147 18.88 -1.43 13.45
C GLY A 147 19.81 -0.26 13.77
N GLY A 148 19.52 0.51 14.84
CA GLY A 148 20.28 1.68 15.23
C GLY A 148 20.12 2.88 14.28
N PRO A 149 20.87 3.98 14.49
CA PRO A 149 20.70 5.22 13.74
C PRO A 149 21.02 5.09 12.24
N GLY A 150 21.83 4.10 11.84
CA GLY A 150 22.14 3.81 10.44
C GLY A 150 20.97 3.23 9.64
N ALA A 151 19.96 2.66 10.31
CA ALA A 151 18.80 2.06 9.64
C ALA A 151 18.00 3.09 8.84
N ALA A 152 17.85 4.32 9.38
CA ALA A 152 17.10 5.38 8.71
C ALA A 152 17.68 5.74 7.33
N PHE A 153 19.01 5.79 7.21
CA PHE A 153 19.68 6.03 5.94
C PHE A 153 19.37 4.93 4.92
N TRP A 154 19.50 3.66 5.33
CA TRP A 154 19.22 2.53 4.44
C TRP A 154 17.73 2.41 4.08
N MET A 155 16.82 2.81 4.97
CA MET A 155 15.39 2.87 4.67
C MET A 155 15.06 3.91 3.59
N ILE A 156 15.72 5.07 3.60
CA ILE A 156 15.56 6.08 2.55
C ILE A 156 16.06 5.53 1.21
N VAL A 157 17.24 4.89 1.19
CA VAL A 157 17.80 4.28 -0.03
C VAL A 157 16.87 3.19 -0.57
N ALA A 158 16.41 2.27 0.29
CA ALA A 158 15.47 1.21 -0.08
C ALA A 158 14.14 1.77 -0.59
N GLY A 159 13.64 2.86 0.02
CA GLY A 159 12.43 3.56 -0.45
C GLY A 159 12.60 4.18 -1.83
N LEU A 160 13.74 4.81 -2.11
CA LEU A 160 14.06 5.36 -3.42
C LEU A 160 14.14 4.28 -4.50
N LEU A 161 14.76 3.13 -4.18
CA LEU A 161 14.81 1.97 -5.09
C LEU A 161 13.41 1.36 -5.30
N GLY A 162 12.62 1.22 -4.23
CA GLY A 162 11.26 0.69 -4.28
C GLY A 162 10.30 1.55 -5.11
N MET A 163 10.47 2.88 -5.09
CA MET A 163 9.70 3.79 -5.93
C MET A 163 9.90 3.50 -7.43
N SER A 164 11.10 3.09 -7.85
CA SER A 164 11.37 2.72 -9.25
C SER A 164 10.57 1.50 -9.65
N SER A 165 10.61 0.45 -8.83
CA SER A 165 9.89 -0.79 -9.10
C SER A 165 8.38 -0.55 -9.19
N LYS A 166 7.83 0.28 -8.28
CA LYS A 166 6.41 0.67 -8.33
C LYS A 166 6.05 1.47 -9.57
N LEU A 167 6.90 2.38 -10.02
CA LEU A 167 6.69 3.12 -11.27
C LEU A 167 6.62 2.16 -12.47
N VAL A 168 7.53 1.19 -12.53
CA VAL A 168 7.57 0.18 -13.61
C VAL A 168 6.34 -0.71 -13.59
N GLU A 169 5.94 -1.17 -12.40
CA GLU A 169 4.73 -1.97 -12.18
C GLU A 169 3.48 -1.22 -12.65
N CYS A 170 3.28 0.03 -12.23
CA CYS A 170 2.13 0.84 -12.64
C CYS A 170 2.15 1.14 -14.15
N THR A 171 3.31 1.41 -14.75
CA THR A 171 3.44 1.69 -16.18
C THR A 171 3.13 0.44 -17.02
N LEU A 172 3.66 -0.72 -16.63
CA LEU A 172 3.36 -1.99 -17.28
C LEU A 172 1.89 -2.39 -17.10
N GLY A 173 1.35 -2.16 -15.90
CA GLY A 173 -0.05 -2.43 -15.57
C GLY A 173 -1.02 -1.66 -16.47
N VAL A 174 -0.76 -0.37 -16.74
CA VAL A 174 -1.57 0.40 -17.69
C VAL A 174 -1.33 -0.03 -19.13
N LYS A 175 -0.09 -0.35 -19.51
CA LYS A 175 0.26 -0.77 -20.88
C LYS A 175 -0.41 -2.09 -21.29
N TYR A 176 -0.52 -3.04 -20.37
CA TYR A 176 -1.07 -4.38 -20.62
C TYR A 176 -2.48 -4.57 -20.04
N ARG A 177 -3.15 -3.49 -19.63
CA ARG A 177 -4.54 -3.58 -19.17
C ARG A 177 -5.45 -3.85 -20.38
N GLU A 178 -5.85 -5.09 -20.56
CA GLU A 178 -6.95 -5.44 -21.46
C GLU A 178 -8.27 -5.03 -20.81
N ILE A 179 -9.04 -4.20 -21.51
CA ILE A 179 -10.42 -3.86 -21.10
C ILE A 179 -11.29 -4.82 -21.89
N SER A 180 -11.80 -5.84 -21.21
CA SER A 180 -12.76 -6.78 -21.80
C SER A 180 -14.07 -6.02 -22.08
N GLU A 181 -14.27 -5.59 -23.32
CA GLU A 181 -15.58 -5.17 -23.81
C GLU A 181 -16.50 -6.39 -23.76
N THR A 182 -17.48 -6.38 -22.86
CA THR A 182 -18.56 -7.36 -22.80
C THR A 182 -19.88 -6.64 -22.96
#